data_AF-A0A5N6ZBT9-F1
#
_entry.id   AF-A0A5N6ZBT9-F1
#
_cell.length_a   1.000
_cell.length_b   1.000
_cell.length_c   1.000
_cell.angle_alpha   90.00
_cell.angle_beta   90.00
_cell.angle_gamma   90.00
#
_symmetry.space_group_name_H-M   'P 1'
#
loop_
_entity.id
_entity.type
_entity.pdbx_description
1 polymer ?
#
loop_
_entity_poly.entity_id
_entity_poly.type
_entity_poly.pdbx_seq_one_letter_code
_entity_poly.pdbx_strand_id
1 'polypeptide(L)'
;MSTTEPPKNMEEELDSEITSIRAEIRNLQRKRRFLVSSLLTSEPIRKRLQEYQASNPPSSRDKDVSPLLDAAEKHAETNHHRVAFSATTFPFKDPSPNSENPNLLGVRIDVCAGNGRFAKPYYVLLRRVPGEDKRLQVHRHTIPAFISVDKLERAFLPVPSAREEAQAEEPLKPWKKNAKKQDLTRFVHELRRQLATWYLRMDAVNLLRGKLGVVRRSVAAYHDDDDGVWTRDILSDNQEEIRLEANDLGIVSLSPTTLETTYIRLEWQDGRVGRFKLSHSGVVERAVVIGDHGRDKLLEAALTGGDAKVETVLDRLKQHLRGVPNA
;
A
#
# COMPACT_ATOMS: atom_id res chain seq x y z
N MET A 1 -6.24 -45.22 -27.03
CA MET A 1 -7.15 -44.35 -26.25
C MET A 1 -6.75 -42.92 -26.53
N SER A 2 -7.43 -42.27 -27.48
CA SER A 2 -7.11 -40.90 -27.90
C SER A 2 -7.95 -39.93 -27.06
N THR A 3 -7.29 -39.13 -26.23
CA THR A 3 -7.91 -38.03 -25.48
C THR A 3 -8.22 -36.90 -26.45
N THR A 4 -9.50 -36.73 -26.77
CA THR A 4 -10.00 -35.61 -27.59
C THR A 4 -9.97 -34.36 -26.72
N GLU A 5 -8.94 -33.53 -26.85
CA GLU A 5 -8.92 -32.19 -26.26
C GLU A 5 -10.03 -31.35 -26.93
N PRO A 6 -10.85 -30.62 -26.15
CA PRO A 6 -11.86 -29.74 -26.72
C PRO A 6 -11.20 -28.62 -27.53
N PRO A 7 -11.87 -28.10 -28.58
CA PRO A 7 -11.36 -26.99 -29.36
C PRO A 7 -11.20 -25.74 -28.47
N LYS A 8 -10.01 -25.14 -28.46
CA LYS A 8 -9.63 -23.97 -27.65
C LYS A 8 -10.65 -22.82 -27.67
N ASN A 9 -11.35 -22.61 -28.79
CA ASN A 9 -12.38 -21.59 -28.91
C ASN A 9 -13.58 -21.80 -27.96
N MET A 10 -13.93 -23.05 -27.69
CA MET A 10 -15.03 -23.38 -26.77
C MET A 10 -14.61 -23.17 -25.31
N GLU A 11 -13.35 -23.40 -24.97
CA GLU A 11 -12.81 -23.10 -23.64
C GLU A 11 -12.79 -21.59 -23.38
N GLU A 12 -12.35 -20.79 -24.36
CA GLU A 12 -12.34 -19.33 -24.27
C GLU A 12 -13.76 -18.74 -24.17
N GLU A 13 -14.73 -19.28 -24.93
CA GLU A 13 -16.13 -18.86 -24.86
C GLU A 13 -16.74 -19.18 -23.49
N LEU A 14 -16.51 -20.39 -22.96
CA LEU A 14 -16.96 -20.78 -21.62
C LEU A 14 -16.29 -19.93 -20.53
N ASP A 15 -15.01 -19.61 -20.65
CA ASP A 15 -14.33 -18.72 -19.69
C ASP A 15 -14.89 -17.29 -19.74
N SER A 16 -15.24 -16.80 -20.93
CA SER A 16 -15.92 -15.50 -21.09
C SER A 16 -17.31 -15.51 -20.44
N GLU A 17 -18.07 -16.59 -20.58
CA GLU A 17 -19.39 -16.74 -19.96
C GLU A 17 -19.27 -16.87 -18.43
N ILE A 18 -18.32 -17.66 -17.94
CA ILE A 18 -18.01 -17.82 -16.52
C ILE A 18 -17.62 -16.46 -15.91
N THR A 19 -16.80 -15.67 -16.59
CA THR A 19 -16.41 -14.33 -16.10
C THR A 19 -17.60 -13.37 -16.09
N SER A 20 -18.47 -13.41 -17.10
CA SER A 20 -19.72 -12.65 -17.16
C SER A 20 -20.67 -13.01 -16.01
N ILE A 21 -20.98 -14.31 -15.83
CA ILE A 21 -21.84 -14.81 -14.75
C ILE A 21 -21.26 -14.43 -13.38
N ARG A 22 -19.95 -14.59 -13.18
CA ARG A 22 -19.28 -14.16 -11.94
C ARG A 22 -19.40 -12.66 -11.71
N ALA A 23 -19.34 -11.84 -12.76
CA ALA A 23 -19.52 -10.40 -12.67
C ALA A 23 -20.97 -10.04 -12.29
N GLU A 24 -21.96 -10.73 -12.87
CA GLU A 24 -23.38 -10.55 -12.56
C GLU A 24 -23.70 -10.96 -11.11
N ILE A 25 -23.22 -12.12 -10.65
CA ILE A 25 -23.35 -12.55 -9.24
C ILE A 25 -22.78 -11.49 -8.31
N ARG A 26 -21.58 -10.95 -8.61
CA ARG A 26 -20.99 -9.87 -7.80
C ARG A 26 -21.86 -8.61 -7.83
N ASN A 27 -22.52 -8.31 -8.94
CA ASN A 27 -23.42 -7.16 -9.05
C ASN A 27 -24.70 -7.35 -8.22
N LEU A 28 -25.35 -8.51 -8.34
CA LEU A 28 -26.53 -8.87 -7.54
C LEU A 28 -26.21 -8.89 -6.04
N GLN A 29 -25.06 -9.45 -5.65
CA GLN A 29 -24.60 -9.42 -4.26
C GLN A 29 -24.33 -8.00 -3.76
N ARG A 30 -23.81 -7.10 -4.60
CA ARG A 30 -23.65 -5.67 -4.25
C ARG A 30 -25.02 -5.01 -4.07
N LYS A 31 -25.95 -5.22 -5.00
CA LYS A 31 -27.32 -4.67 -4.94
C LYS A 31 -28.07 -5.17 -3.70
N ARG A 32 -27.98 -6.48 -3.39
CA ARG A 32 -28.54 -7.06 -2.16
C ARG A 32 -27.94 -6.39 -0.92
N ARG A 33 -26.61 -6.27 -0.82
CA ARG A 33 -25.96 -5.61 0.32
C ARG A 33 -26.42 -4.17 0.48
N PHE A 34 -26.52 -3.41 -0.61
CA PHE A 34 -26.98 -2.03 -0.61
C PHE A 34 -28.45 -1.89 -0.15
N LEU A 35 -29.35 -2.72 -0.69
CA LEU A 35 -30.76 -2.71 -0.29
C LEU A 35 -30.92 -3.13 1.18
N VAL A 36 -30.20 -4.17 1.62
CA VAL A 36 -30.20 -4.60 3.02
C VAL A 36 -29.67 -3.51 3.93
N SER A 37 -28.55 -2.86 3.59
CA SER A 37 -28.05 -1.75 4.41
C SER A 37 -29.06 -0.60 4.46
N SER A 38 -29.66 -0.24 3.33
CA SER A 38 -30.68 0.82 3.24
C SER A 38 -31.91 0.51 4.11
N LEU A 39 -32.39 -0.74 4.08
CA LEU A 39 -33.48 -1.22 4.92
C LEU A 39 -33.10 -1.20 6.42
N LEU A 40 -31.93 -1.73 6.79
CA LEU A 40 -31.47 -1.76 8.19
C LEU A 40 -31.22 -0.35 8.75
N THR A 41 -30.84 0.61 7.91
CA THR A 41 -30.70 2.03 8.29
C THR A 41 -32.01 2.80 8.29
N SER A 42 -33.10 2.22 7.80
CA SER A 42 -34.40 2.90 7.80
C SER A 42 -34.96 2.97 9.22
N GLU A 43 -35.39 4.16 9.65
CA GLU A 43 -35.92 4.38 10.99
C GLU A 43 -37.10 3.51 11.42
N PRO A 44 -38.10 3.18 10.56
CA PRO A 44 -39.18 2.31 11.00
C PRO A 44 -38.70 0.88 11.32
N ILE A 45 -37.72 0.36 10.56
CA ILE A 45 -37.15 -0.97 10.80
C ILE A 45 -36.26 -0.96 12.02
N ARG A 46 -35.44 0.09 12.19
CA ARG A 46 -34.56 0.24 13.36
C ARG A 46 -35.37 0.33 14.65
N LYS A 47 -36.46 1.10 14.69
CA LYS A 47 -37.37 1.18 15.84
C LYS A 47 -37.99 -0.16 16.19
N ARG A 48 -38.53 -0.88 15.18
CA ARG A 48 -39.08 -2.23 15.40
C ARG A 48 -38.03 -3.24 15.89
N LEU A 49 -36.80 -3.16 15.38
CA LEU A 49 -35.70 -4.01 15.85
C LEU A 49 -35.32 -3.70 17.30
N GLN A 50 -35.28 -2.42 17.69
CA GLN A 50 -35.04 -2.01 19.07
C GLN A 50 -36.17 -2.45 20.01
N GLU A 51 -37.43 -2.32 19.60
CA GLU A 51 -38.61 -2.81 20.34
C GLU A 51 -38.60 -4.34 20.48
N TYR A 52 -38.17 -5.06 19.44
CA TYR A 52 -38.02 -6.51 19.47
C TYR A 52 -36.86 -6.95 20.38
N GLN A 53 -35.74 -6.22 20.37
CA GLN A 53 -34.61 -6.47 21.27
C GLN A 53 -34.93 -6.11 22.73
N ALA A 54 -35.77 -5.10 22.96
CA ALA A 54 -36.23 -4.74 24.30
C ALA A 54 -37.26 -5.75 24.86
N SER A 55 -38.07 -6.36 24.00
CA SER A 55 -39.10 -7.34 24.38
C SER A 55 -38.58 -8.78 24.46
N ASN A 56 -37.47 -9.12 23.78
CA ASN A 56 -36.81 -10.42 23.88
C ASN A 56 -35.44 -10.30 24.58
N PRO A 57 -35.31 -10.75 25.84
CA PRO A 57 -34.02 -10.78 26.52
C PRO A 57 -33.03 -11.71 25.79
N PRO A 58 -31.72 -11.47 25.90
CA PRO A 58 -30.68 -12.26 25.21
C PRO A 58 -30.71 -13.77 25.55
N SER A 59 -31.43 -14.17 26.59
CA SER A 59 -31.66 -15.56 27.00
C SER A 59 -32.67 -16.33 26.13
N SER A 60 -33.47 -15.66 25.28
CA SER A 60 -34.42 -16.31 24.35
C SER A 60 -33.88 -16.40 22.91
N ARG A 61 -32.64 -15.99 22.67
CA ARG A 61 -32.00 -16.08 21.34
C ARG A 61 -31.76 -17.54 20.99
N ASP A 62 -32.05 -17.90 19.74
CA ASP A 62 -31.71 -19.21 19.19
C ASP A 62 -30.25 -19.55 19.49
N LYS A 63 -30.03 -20.76 20.03
CA LYS A 63 -28.70 -21.26 20.41
C LYS A 63 -27.72 -21.26 19.24
N ASP A 64 -28.23 -21.27 18.01
CA ASP A 64 -27.44 -21.25 16.77
C ASP A 64 -27.12 -19.83 16.28
N VAL A 65 -27.95 -18.84 16.61
CA VAL A 65 -27.77 -17.44 16.18
C VAL A 65 -26.83 -16.68 17.11
N SER A 66 -26.88 -16.98 18.41
CA SER A 66 -26.02 -16.36 19.42
C SER A 66 -24.51 -16.49 19.13
N PRO A 67 -23.95 -17.68 18.81
CA PRO A 67 -22.52 -17.80 18.52
C PRO A 67 -22.10 -17.08 17.23
N LEU A 68 -22.99 -16.97 16.25
CA LEU A 68 -22.73 -16.22 15.01
C LEU A 68 -22.67 -14.72 15.29
N LEU A 69 -23.56 -14.21 16.15
CA LEU A 69 -23.57 -12.81 16.54
C LEU A 69 -22.32 -12.47 17.38
N ASP A 70 -21.95 -13.32 18.33
CA ASP A 70 -20.74 -13.13 19.15
C ASP A 70 -19.47 -13.18 18.29
N ALA A 71 -19.42 -14.09 17.31
CA ALA A 71 -18.31 -14.16 16.36
C ALA A 71 -18.25 -12.91 15.48
N ALA A 72 -19.41 -12.41 15.02
CA ALA A 72 -19.50 -11.18 14.24
C ALA A 72 -19.07 -9.96 15.05
N GLU A 73 -19.45 -9.88 16.32
CA GLU A 73 -19.07 -8.81 17.25
C GLU A 73 -17.55 -8.81 17.51
N LYS A 74 -16.97 -9.97 17.86
CA LYS A 74 -15.51 -10.12 18.02
C LYS A 74 -14.74 -9.77 16.75
N HIS A 75 -15.29 -10.15 15.59
CA HIS A 75 -14.70 -9.80 14.30
C HIS A 75 -14.80 -8.31 14.00
N ALA A 76 -15.92 -7.66 14.34
CA ALA A 76 -16.11 -6.22 14.21
C ALA A 76 -15.15 -5.45 15.12
N GLU A 77 -15.00 -5.87 16.37
CA GLU A 77 -14.04 -5.31 17.32
C GLU A 77 -12.60 -5.43 16.81
N THR A 78 -12.21 -6.63 16.36
CA THR A 78 -10.88 -6.87 15.77
C THR A 78 -10.62 -5.97 14.56
N ASN A 79 -11.62 -5.79 13.69
CA ASN A 79 -11.51 -4.89 12.55
C ASN A 79 -11.41 -3.43 12.97
N HIS A 80 -12.15 -3.02 14.01
CA HIS A 80 -12.06 -1.66 14.55
C HIS A 80 -10.63 -1.35 15.04
N HIS A 81 -10.02 -2.26 15.80
CA HIS A 81 -8.62 -2.13 16.21
C HIS A 81 -7.67 -2.03 15.02
N ARG A 82 -7.88 -2.83 13.99
CA ARG A 82 -7.03 -2.82 12.79
C ARG A 82 -7.13 -1.52 12.00
N VAL A 83 -8.33 -0.98 11.86
CA VAL A 83 -8.56 0.32 11.21
C VAL A 83 -7.99 1.46 12.03
N ALA A 84 -8.18 1.45 13.36
CA ALA A 84 -7.76 2.53 14.25
C ALA A 84 -6.23 2.61 14.40
N PHE A 85 -5.57 1.47 14.58
CA PHE A 85 -4.14 1.44 14.91
C PHE A 85 -3.24 1.16 13.70
N SER A 86 -3.77 0.63 12.60
CA SER A 86 -3.04 0.21 11.39
C SER A 86 -2.01 -0.91 11.61
N ALA A 87 -1.38 -1.00 12.78
CA ALA A 87 -0.49 -2.07 13.19
C ALA A 87 -1.09 -2.85 14.37
N THR A 88 -1.27 -4.16 14.22
CA THR A 88 -1.79 -5.04 15.27
C THR A 88 -0.95 -6.30 15.41
N THR A 89 -0.95 -6.88 16.60
CA THR A 89 -0.26 -8.16 16.86
C THR A 89 -1.25 -9.30 16.96
N PHE A 90 -0.86 -10.49 16.53
CA PHE A 90 -1.65 -11.71 16.63
C PHE A 90 -0.75 -12.91 16.93
N PRO A 91 -1.24 -13.91 17.68
CA PRO A 91 -0.51 -15.16 17.87
C PRO A 91 -0.50 -15.96 16.57
N PHE A 92 0.65 -16.54 16.22
CA PHE A 92 0.79 -17.42 15.06
C PHE A 92 1.57 -18.67 15.47
N LYS A 93 1.12 -19.84 15.01
CA LYS A 93 1.83 -21.10 15.25
C LYS A 93 2.50 -21.53 13.95
N ASP A 94 3.83 -21.69 13.97
CA ASP A 94 4.57 -22.24 12.84
C ASP A 94 4.05 -23.67 12.56
N PRO A 95 3.53 -23.95 11.36
CA PRO A 95 3.09 -25.28 10.99
C PRO A 95 4.25 -26.27 10.78
N SER A 96 5.51 -25.80 10.77
CA SER A 96 6.66 -26.67 10.51
C SER A 96 6.86 -27.69 11.66
N PRO A 97 6.99 -28.99 11.35
CA PRO A 97 7.14 -30.03 12.37
C PRO A 97 8.48 -29.98 13.12
N ASN A 98 9.48 -29.26 12.57
CA ASN A 98 10.84 -29.19 13.09
C ASN A 98 11.13 -27.89 13.87
N SER A 99 10.11 -27.06 14.13
CA SER A 99 10.32 -25.79 14.84
C SER A 99 10.48 -26.02 16.35
N GLU A 100 11.65 -25.69 16.88
CA GLU A 100 11.95 -25.70 18.33
C GLU A 100 11.00 -24.80 19.13
N ASN A 101 10.60 -23.66 18.55
CA ASN A 101 9.71 -22.68 19.17
C ASN A 101 8.54 -22.36 18.22
N PRO A 102 7.46 -23.19 18.21
CA PRO A 102 6.39 -23.06 17.23
C PRO A 102 5.53 -21.81 17.45
N ASN A 103 5.58 -21.20 18.63
CA ASN A 103 4.79 -20.01 18.93
C ASN A 103 5.51 -18.74 18.46
N LEU A 104 5.01 -18.15 17.39
CA LEU A 104 5.47 -16.90 16.81
C LEU A 104 4.53 -15.75 17.18
N LEU A 105 5.10 -14.55 17.31
CA LEU A 105 4.33 -13.32 17.41
C LEU A 105 4.20 -12.72 16.01
N GLY A 106 2.99 -12.72 15.46
CA GLY A 106 2.68 -12.05 14.21
C GLY A 106 2.41 -10.57 14.43
N VAL A 107 2.93 -9.73 13.56
CA VAL A 107 2.59 -8.32 13.41
C VAL A 107 1.93 -8.15 12.05
N ARG A 108 0.76 -7.54 12.02
CA ARG A 108 0.03 -7.16 10.82
C ARG A 108 0.09 -5.65 10.67
N ILE A 109 0.47 -5.16 9.50
CA ILE A 109 0.47 -3.74 9.15
C ILE A 109 -0.47 -3.55 7.96
N ASP A 110 -1.59 -2.89 8.22
CA ASP A 110 -2.59 -2.47 7.24
C ASP A 110 -2.29 -1.00 6.85
N VAL A 111 -2.07 -0.71 5.57
CA VAL A 111 -1.86 0.66 5.06
C VAL A 111 -3.08 1.07 4.25
N CYS A 112 -3.66 2.23 4.57
CA CYS A 112 -4.74 2.81 3.77
C CYS A 112 -4.12 3.56 2.58
N ALA A 113 -4.47 3.15 1.37
CA ALA A 113 -4.06 3.83 0.15
C ALA A 113 -4.96 5.05 -0.13
N GLY A 114 -4.50 6.00 -0.95
CA GLY A 114 -5.22 7.23 -1.27
C GLY A 114 -6.60 7.03 -1.92
N ASN A 115 -6.90 5.83 -2.43
CA ASN A 115 -8.22 5.46 -2.97
C ASN A 115 -9.26 5.10 -1.89
N GLY A 116 -8.93 5.30 -0.60
CA GLY A 116 -9.81 5.00 0.53
C GLY A 116 -9.95 3.50 0.84
N ARG A 117 -9.10 2.66 0.24
CA ARG A 117 -9.07 1.21 0.50
C ARG A 117 -7.77 0.85 1.21
N PHE A 118 -7.85 -0.19 2.02
CA PHE A 118 -6.66 -0.81 2.59
C PHE A 118 -5.95 -1.64 1.53
N ALA A 119 -4.65 -1.43 1.38
CA ALA A 119 -3.80 -2.27 0.58
C ALA A 119 -3.65 -3.67 1.20
N LYS A 120 -3.00 -4.59 0.47
CA LYS A 120 -2.71 -5.92 0.99
C LYS A 120 -1.90 -5.79 2.29
N PRO A 121 -2.32 -6.44 3.39
CA PRO A 121 -1.61 -6.36 4.66
C PRO A 121 -0.18 -6.88 4.54
N TYR A 122 0.72 -6.23 5.26
CA TYR A 122 2.07 -6.73 5.48
C TYR A 122 2.15 -7.50 6.78
N TYR A 123 2.91 -8.59 6.77
CA TYR A 123 3.09 -9.46 7.91
C TYR A 123 4.57 -9.50 8.28
N VAL A 124 4.85 -9.46 9.58
CA VAL A 124 6.15 -9.76 10.17
C VAL A 124 5.94 -10.80 11.25
N LEU A 125 6.60 -11.94 11.12
CA LEU A 125 6.57 -13.02 12.11
C LEU A 125 7.84 -12.93 12.94
N LEU A 126 7.67 -12.82 14.26
CA LEU A 126 8.76 -12.71 15.22
C LEU A 126 8.87 -14.02 16.00
N ARG A 127 10.06 -14.58 16.05
CA ARG A 127 10.39 -15.71 16.93
C ARG A 127 10.99 -15.19 18.23
N ARG A 128 10.76 -15.93 19.32
CA ARG A 128 11.49 -15.71 20.56
C ARG A 128 12.85 -16.40 20.47
N VAL A 129 13.90 -15.68 20.85
CA VAL A 129 15.26 -16.25 20.92
C VAL A 129 15.34 -17.10 22.20
N PRO A 130 15.88 -18.33 22.14
CA PRO A 130 16.10 -19.12 23.35
C PRO A 130 17.13 -18.42 24.25
N GLY A 131 16.75 -18.15 25.50
CA GLY A 131 17.56 -17.45 26.51
C GLY A 131 16.72 -16.98 27.71
N GLU A 132 17.36 -16.49 28.78
CA GLU A 132 16.65 -15.98 29.96
C GLU A 132 15.81 -14.72 29.66
N ASP A 133 16.20 -13.94 28.66
CA ASP A 133 15.47 -12.74 28.24
C ASP A 133 14.42 -13.04 27.16
N LYS A 134 13.22 -12.45 27.29
CA LYS A 134 12.15 -12.48 26.28
C LYS A 134 12.49 -11.64 25.03
N ARG A 135 13.57 -11.99 24.34
CA ARG A 135 14.05 -11.31 23.14
C ARG A 135 13.35 -11.84 21.90
N LEU A 136 13.05 -10.94 20.96
CA LEU A 136 12.41 -11.21 19.69
C LEU A 136 13.41 -11.04 18.55
N GLN A 137 13.23 -11.87 17.52
CA GLN A 137 13.97 -11.81 16.26
C GLN A 137 12.98 -11.98 15.10
N VAL A 138 13.24 -11.31 13.98
CA VAL A 138 12.45 -11.47 12.76
C VAL A 138 12.70 -12.87 12.19
N HIS A 139 11.62 -13.63 12.02
CA HIS A 139 11.66 -14.94 11.38
C HIS A 139 11.35 -14.85 9.88
N ARG A 140 10.23 -14.23 9.52
CA ARG A 140 9.78 -14.03 8.13
C ARG A 140 8.98 -12.74 8.00
N HIS A 141 8.97 -12.15 6.82
CA HIS A 141 8.14 -10.98 6.54
C HIS A 141 7.68 -10.92 5.08
N THR A 142 6.64 -10.12 4.81
CA THR A 142 6.16 -9.81 3.45
C THR A 142 6.50 -8.39 3.00
N ILE A 143 7.35 -7.69 3.76
CA ILE A 143 7.80 -6.32 3.46
C ILE A 143 8.61 -6.28 2.16
N PRO A 144 8.39 -5.29 1.27
CA PRO A 144 9.16 -5.12 0.04
C PRO A 144 10.66 -4.99 0.29
N ALA A 145 11.49 -5.57 -0.58
CA ALA A 145 12.93 -5.69 -0.39
C ALA A 145 13.70 -4.35 -0.31
N PHE A 146 13.14 -3.26 -0.87
CA PHE A 146 13.75 -1.94 -0.77
C PHE A 146 13.67 -1.35 0.65
N ILE A 147 12.75 -1.85 1.50
CA ILE A 147 12.71 -1.54 2.93
C ILE A 147 13.63 -2.52 3.66
N SER A 148 14.72 -1.99 4.23
CA SER A 148 15.76 -2.81 4.88
C SER A 148 15.33 -3.28 6.28
N VAL A 149 14.57 -4.37 6.36
CA VAL A 149 14.12 -4.95 7.65
C VAL A 149 15.30 -5.32 8.54
N ASP A 150 16.39 -5.88 7.99
CA ASP A 150 17.59 -6.24 8.77
C ASP A 150 18.23 -5.03 9.48
N LYS A 151 18.22 -3.85 8.85
CA LYS A 151 18.75 -2.63 9.45
C LYS A 151 17.87 -2.18 10.62
N LEU A 152 16.55 -2.29 10.46
CA LEU A 152 15.59 -1.98 11.51
C LEU A 152 15.67 -2.98 12.66
N GLU A 153 15.84 -4.26 12.35
CA GLU A 153 16.03 -5.30 13.35
C GLU A 153 17.28 -5.04 14.19
N ARG A 154 18.44 -4.77 13.56
CA ARG A 154 19.67 -4.44 14.30
C ARG A 154 19.55 -3.17 15.15
N ALA A 155 18.76 -2.19 14.70
CA ALA A 155 18.58 -0.93 15.40
C ALA A 155 17.62 -1.02 16.59
N PHE A 156 16.52 -1.78 16.45
CA PHE A 156 15.41 -1.78 17.44
C PHE A 156 15.23 -3.11 18.17
N LEU A 157 15.69 -4.22 17.59
CA LEU A 157 15.65 -5.56 18.15
C LEU A 157 17.06 -6.16 18.27
N PRO A 158 18.03 -5.50 18.94
CA PRO A 158 19.38 -6.03 19.07
C PRO A 158 19.37 -7.38 19.78
N VAL A 159 20.00 -8.38 19.14
CA VAL A 159 20.27 -9.69 19.73
C VAL A 159 21.78 -9.72 20.01
N PRO A 160 22.21 -9.97 21.26
CA PRO A 160 23.63 -10.03 21.58
C PRO A 160 24.26 -11.19 20.81
N SER A 161 25.43 -10.95 20.22
CA SER A 161 26.19 -12.06 19.67
C SER A 161 26.81 -12.87 20.82
N ALA A 162 26.94 -14.19 20.66
CA ALA A 162 27.60 -15.06 21.65
C ALA A 162 29.02 -14.58 22.05
N ARG A 163 29.66 -13.76 21.19
CA ARG A 163 30.98 -13.15 21.42
C ARG A 163 30.94 -11.95 22.38
N GLU A 164 29.80 -11.26 22.47
CA GLU A 164 29.59 -10.10 23.35
C GLU A 164 29.08 -10.50 24.73
N GLU A 165 28.45 -11.67 24.86
CA GLU A 165 28.05 -12.23 26.16
C GLU A 165 29.27 -12.62 26.99
N ALA A 166 30.32 -13.17 26.37
CA ALA A 166 31.59 -13.49 27.03
C ALA A 166 32.40 -12.25 27.48
N GLN A 167 32.11 -11.06 26.95
CA GLN A 167 32.73 -9.78 27.36
C GLN A 167 31.85 -8.95 28.30
N ALA A 168 30.64 -9.43 28.62
CA ALA A 168 29.68 -8.70 29.44
C ALA A 168 29.91 -8.84 30.96
N GLU A 169 30.95 -9.58 31.39
CA GLU A 169 31.36 -9.66 32.80
C GLU A 169 32.02 -8.37 33.32
N GLU A 170 32.40 -7.43 32.44
CA GLU A 170 32.80 -6.08 32.88
C GLU A 170 31.59 -5.14 33.04
N PRO A 171 31.53 -4.33 34.11
CA PRO A 171 30.39 -3.45 34.38
C PRO A 171 30.27 -2.37 33.29
N LEU A 172 29.37 -2.60 32.34
CA LEU A 172 29.06 -1.65 31.26
C LEU A 172 28.55 -0.32 31.84
N LYS A 173 29.17 0.78 31.38
CA LYS A 173 28.76 2.17 31.66
C LYS A 173 27.24 2.35 31.44
N PRO A 174 26.52 3.11 32.29
CA PRO A 174 25.06 3.17 32.31
C PRO A 174 24.40 3.55 30.97
N TRP A 175 25.06 4.37 30.14
CA TRP A 175 24.54 4.74 28.82
C TRP A 175 24.51 3.56 27.81
N LYS A 176 25.35 2.53 27.98
CA LYS A 176 25.36 1.32 27.14
C LYS A 176 24.29 0.29 27.57
N LYS A 177 23.73 0.39 28.79
CA LYS A 177 22.64 -0.50 29.22
C LYS A 177 21.34 -0.24 28.45
N ASN A 178 21.06 1.03 28.12
CA ASN A 178 19.88 1.39 27.31
C ASN A 178 19.98 0.92 25.85
N ALA A 179 21.18 0.77 25.31
CA ALA A 179 21.41 0.30 23.94
C ALA A 179 21.09 -1.20 23.73
N LYS A 180 20.92 -1.98 24.81
CA LYS A 180 20.63 -3.42 24.75
C LYS A 180 19.14 -3.77 24.91
N LYS A 181 18.27 -2.79 25.20
CA LYS A 181 16.83 -3.04 25.40
C LYS A 181 16.12 -3.04 24.05
N GLN A 182 15.47 -4.16 23.74
CA GLN A 182 14.63 -4.25 22.55
C GLN A 182 13.39 -3.38 22.68
N ASP A 183 13.01 -2.72 21.59
CA ASP A 183 11.81 -1.89 21.49
C ASP A 183 11.00 -2.31 20.25
N LEU A 184 10.10 -3.27 20.47
CA LEU A 184 9.19 -3.75 19.43
C LEU A 184 8.28 -2.63 18.92
N THR A 185 7.80 -1.78 19.81
CA THR A 185 6.92 -0.66 19.46
C THR A 185 7.58 0.30 18.49
N ARG A 186 8.84 0.69 18.71
CA ARG A 186 9.61 1.52 17.78
C ARG A 186 9.91 0.81 16.48
N PHE A 187 10.28 -0.47 16.53
CA PHE A 187 10.48 -1.28 15.33
C PHE A 187 9.24 -1.27 14.42
N VAL A 188 8.07 -1.58 14.98
CA VAL A 188 6.80 -1.60 14.25
C VAL A 188 6.40 -0.21 13.78
N HIS A 189 6.60 0.81 14.62
CA HIS A 189 6.29 2.20 14.25
C HIS A 189 7.12 2.66 13.06
N GLU A 190 8.42 2.38 13.06
CA GLU A 190 9.35 2.74 11.99
C GLU A 190 9.03 1.99 10.70
N LEU A 191 8.74 0.69 10.80
CA LEU A 191 8.35 -0.12 9.65
C LEU A 191 7.04 0.39 9.03
N ARG A 192 6.03 0.67 9.86
CA ARG A 192 4.77 1.28 9.43
C ARG A 192 5.00 2.64 8.78
N ARG A 193 5.89 3.48 9.35
CA ARG A 193 6.25 4.78 8.79
C ARG A 193 6.82 4.63 7.38
N GLN A 194 7.78 3.73 7.17
CA GLN A 194 8.40 3.52 5.85
C GLN A 194 7.39 3.01 4.81
N LEU A 195 6.52 2.07 5.20
CA LEU A 195 5.44 1.61 4.33
C LEU A 195 4.47 2.74 3.99
N ALA A 196 3.95 3.47 4.98
CA ALA A 196 3.03 4.58 4.76
C ALA A 196 3.65 5.66 3.87
N THR A 197 4.90 6.02 4.11
CA THR A 197 5.64 6.98 3.26
C THR A 197 5.80 6.49 1.82
N TRP A 198 6.03 5.20 1.61
CA TRP A 198 6.07 4.64 0.26
C TRP A 198 4.71 4.75 -0.45
N TYR A 199 3.61 4.40 0.23
CA TYR A 199 2.26 4.60 -0.32
C TYR A 199 1.95 6.06 -0.61
N LEU A 200 2.32 6.99 0.28
CA LEU A 200 2.15 8.43 0.04
C LEU A 200 2.92 8.91 -1.21
N ARG A 201 4.11 8.37 -1.47
CA ARG A 201 4.86 8.68 -2.70
C ARG A 201 4.15 8.14 -3.95
N MET A 202 3.61 6.93 -3.89
CA MET A 202 2.80 6.37 -4.98
C MET A 202 1.54 7.20 -5.22
N ASP A 203 0.84 7.59 -4.16
CA ASP A 203 -0.36 8.42 -4.22
C ASP A 203 -0.04 9.81 -4.78
N ALA A 204 1.10 10.40 -4.43
CA ALA A 204 1.55 11.66 -5.01
C ALA A 204 1.78 11.55 -6.52
N VAL A 205 2.41 10.48 -7.00
CA VAL A 205 2.56 10.22 -8.44
C VAL A 205 1.20 10.08 -9.11
N ASN A 206 0.30 9.30 -8.51
CA ASN A 206 -1.05 9.11 -9.03
C ASN A 206 -1.87 10.40 -9.05
N LEU A 207 -1.68 11.28 -8.06
CA LEU A 207 -2.28 12.62 -8.02
C LEU A 207 -1.78 13.49 -9.18
N LEU A 208 -0.46 13.53 -9.41
CA LEU A 208 0.13 14.28 -10.52
C LEU A 208 -0.38 13.76 -11.86
N ARG A 209 -0.38 12.45 -12.04
CA ARG A 209 -0.93 11.78 -13.22
C ARG A 209 -2.40 12.12 -13.42
N GLY A 210 -3.21 12.05 -12.37
CA GLY A 210 -4.63 12.41 -12.43
C GLY A 210 -4.87 13.87 -12.84
N LYS A 211 -4.02 14.80 -12.39
CA LYS A 211 -4.06 16.21 -12.82
C LYS A 211 -3.61 16.44 -14.27
N LEU A 212 -2.77 15.56 -14.82
CA LEU A 212 -2.29 15.63 -16.22
C LEU A 212 -3.22 14.92 -17.20
N GLY A 213 -4.17 14.10 -16.73
CA GLY A 213 -5.04 13.26 -17.55
C GLY A 213 -4.34 11.94 -17.89
N VAL A 214 -4.88 10.82 -17.39
CA VAL A 214 -4.34 9.47 -17.65
C VAL A 214 -5.31 8.68 -18.50
N VAL A 215 -4.84 8.25 -19.66
CA VAL A 215 -5.48 7.23 -20.47
C VAL A 215 -4.90 5.88 -20.09
N ARG A 216 -5.77 4.92 -19.76
CA ARG A 216 -5.37 3.53 -19.47
C ARG A 216 -5.74 2.64 -20.65
N ARG A 217 -4.82 1.79 -21.08
CA ARG A 217 -5.10 0.83 -22.14
C ARG A 217 -6.01 -0.26 -21.57
N SER A 218 -7.28 -0.23 -21.96
CA SER A 218 -8.19 -1.35 -21.69
C SER A 218 -8.05 -2.40 -22.82
N VAL A 219 -8.19 -3.68 -22.48
CA VAL A 219 -8.05 -4.82 -23.41
C VAL A 219 -8.99 -4.72 -24.64
N ALA A 220 -10.02 -3.88 -24.58
CA ALA A 220 -11.08 -3.78 -25.58
C ALA A 220 -10.93 -2.65 -26.63
N ALA A 221 -9.92 -1.78 -26.53
CA ALA A 221 -9.82 -0.60 -27.40
C ALA A 221 -8.51 -0.58 -28.20
N TYR A 222 -8.41 -1.45 -29.22
CA TYR A 222 -7.45 -1.27 -30.30
C TYR A 222 -8.08 -0.31 -31.33
N HIS A 223 -7.75 0.97 -31.23
CA HIS A 223 -7.92 1.89 -32.35
C HIS A 223 -6.59 1.95 -33.11
N ASP A 224 -6.62 1.58 -34.39
CA ASP A 224 -5.46 1.45 -35.29
C ASP A 224 -4.75 2.79 -35.57
N ASP A 225 -5.35 3.91 -35.16
CA ASP A 225 -4.83 5.28 -35.32
C ASP A 225 -4.10 5.82 -34.05
N ASP A 226 -3.83 4.97 -33.05
CA ASP A 226 -3.26 5.41 -31.77
C ASP A 226 -1.71 5.40 -31.75
N ASP A 227 -1.09 6.37 -32.41
CA ASP A 227 0.38 6.57 -32.51
C ASP A 227 1.09 6.98 -31.18
N GLY A 228 0.43 6.85 -30.03
CA GLY A 228 0.98 7.27 -28.74
C GLY A 228 1.99 6.30 -28.13
N VAL A 229 3.01 6.82 -27.45
CA VAL A 229 3.95 6.01 -26.66
C VAL A 229 3.27 5.57 -25.35
N TRP A 230 2.93 4.30 -25.26
CA TRP A 230 2.39 3.67 -24.06
C TRP A 230 3.52 3.26 -23.11
N THR A 231 3.38 3.60 -21.84
CA THR A 231 4.38 3.27 -20.81
C THR A 231 3.81 2.28 -19.81
N ARG A 232 4.55 1.20 -19.51
CA ARG A 232 4.15 0.24 -18.48
C ARG A 232 4.15 0.89 -17.10
N ASP A 233 3.03 0.78 -16.38
CA ASP A 233 2.93 1.31 -15.03
C ASP A 233 3.57 0.37 -14.02
N ILE A 234 4.76 0.76 -13.53
CA ILE A 234 5.51 0.03 -12.51
C ILE A 234 4.75 0.02 -11.16
N LEU A 235 3.78 0.92 -10.97
CA LEU A 235 2.94 0.99 -9.78
C LEU A 235 1.73 0.07 -9.83
N SER A 236 1.42 -0.53 -10.98
CA SER A 236 0.29 -1.43 -11.15
C SER A 236 0.73 -2.89 -11.06
N ASP A 237 0.09 -3.66 -10.18
CA ASP A 237 0.31 -5.11 -10.07
C ASP A 237 -0.08 -5.86 -11.36
N ASN A 238 -0.97 -5.27 -12.17
CA ASN A 238 -1.54 -5.89 -13.37
C ASN A 238 -0.76 -5.55 -14.66
N GLN A 239 0.42 -4.93 -14.55
CA GLN A 239 1.21 -4.48 -15.71
C GLN A 239 0.42 -3.58 -16.68
N GLU A 240 -0.50 -2.76 -16.15
CA GLU A 240 -1.30 -1.83 -16.96
C GLU A 240 -0.39 -0.87 -17.73
N GLU A 241 -0.76 -0.57 -18.97
CA GLU A 241 -0.11 0.45 -19.78
C GLU A 241 -0.88 1.75 -19.69
N ILE A 242 -0.14 2.83 -19.46
CA ILE A 242 -0.69 4.17 -19.29
C ILE A 242 -0.07 5.12 -20.28
N ARG A 243 -0.86 6.12 -20.67
CA ARG A 243 -0.45 7.26 -21.47
C ARG A 243 -1.03 8.53 -20.85
N LEU A 244 -0.31 9.65 -20.97
CA LEU A 244 -0.84 10.96 -20.59
C LEU A 244 -1.55 11.61 -21.79
N GLU A 245 -2.65 12.29 -21.51
CA GLU A 245 -3.32 13.14 -22.50
C GLU A 245 -2.46 14.37 -22.82
N ALA A 246 -2.70 14.97 -23.99
CA ALA A 246 -2.09 16.24 -24.32
C ALA A 246 -2.50 17.28 -23.28
N ASN A 247 -1.51 17.87 -22.61
CA ASN A 247 -1.72 18.80 -21.51
C ASN A 247 -0.98 20.11 -21.76
N ASP A 248 -1.45 21.19 -21.13
CA ASP A 248 -0.89 22.55 -21.27
C ASP A 248 0.60 22.65 -20.88
N LEU A 249 1.14 21.65 -20.18
CA LEU A 249 2.52 21.59 -19.72
C LEU A 249 3.45 20.89 -20.72
N GLY A 250 2.90 20.27 -21.77
CA GLY A 250 3.66 19.48 -22.75
C GLY A 250 4.30 18.21 -22.18
N ILE A 251 3.86 17.72 -21.01
CA ILE A 251 4.42 16.53 -20.37
C ILE A 251 3.82 15.28 -21.02
N VAL A 252 4.66 14.46 -21.67
CA VAL A 252 4.22 13.23 -22.35
C VAL A 252 4.31 11.99 -21.46
N SER A 253 5.22 12.00 -20.48
CA SER A 253 5.41 10.87 -19.57
C SER A 253 5.72 11.34 -18.15
N LEU A 254 5.13 10.65 -17.17
CA LEU A 254 5.43 10.81 -15.75
C LEU A 254 5.44 9.42 -15.10
N SER A 255 6.64 8.95 -14.76
CA SER A 255 6.84 7.60 -14.24
C SER A 255 7.88 7.56 -13.11
N PRO A 256 7.66 6.73 -12.08
CA PRO A 256 8.69 6.46 -11.09
C PRO A 256 9.82 5.66 -11.72
N THR A 257 11.07 5.99 -11.36
CA THR A 257 12.26 5.26 -11.86
C THR A 257 12.41 3.88 -11.22
N THR A 258 11.90 3.71 -10.00
CA THR A 258 12.06 2.51 -9.18
C THR A 258 10.80 2.27 -8.33
N LEU A 259 10.59 1.04 -7.86
CA LEU A 259 9.47 0.67 -6.98
C LEU A 259 9.36 1.53 -5.71
N GLU A 260 10.50 1.98 -5.16
CA GLU A 260 10.51 2.86 -3.98
C GLU A 260 9.82 4.22 -4.22
N THR A 261 9.65 4.61 -5.49
CA THR A 261 8.99 5.86 -5.90
C THR A 261 9.68 7.12 -5.36
N THR A 262 10.98 7.02 -5.05
CA THR A 262 11.81 8.15 -4.58
C THR A 262 12.15 9.10 -5.71
N TYR A 263 12.45 8.56 -6.88
CA TYR A 263 12.81 9.34 -8.07
C TYR A 263 11.69 9.21 -9.10
N ILE A 264 11.25 10.35 -9.61
CA ILE A 264 10.21 10.44 -10.62
C ILE A 264 10.82 11.10 -11.85
N ARG A 265 10.66 10.43 -12.99
CA ARG A 265 11.07 10.92 -14.31
C ARG A 265 9.88 11.61 -14.97
N LEU A 266 10.14 12.75 -15.57
CA LEU A 266 9.24 13.44 -16.48
C LEU A 266 9.88 13.54 -17.85
N GLU A 267 9.05 13.49 -18.88
CA GLU A 267 9.46 13.73 -20.26
C GLU A 267 8.49 14.72 -20.88
N TRP A 268 9.03 15.69 -21.62
CA TRP A 268 8.28 16.70 -22.34
C TRP A 268 8.27 16.38 -23.84
N GLN A 269 7.26 16.90 -24.54
CA GLN A 269 7.11 16.76 -25.98
C GLN A 269 8.26 17.43 -26.76
N ASP A 270 8.88 18.46 -26.18
CA ASP A 270 10.02 19.17 -26.77
C ASP A 270 11.37 18.47 -26.55
N GLY A 271 11.36 17.23 -26.02
CA GLY A 271 12.57 16.44 -25.80
C GLY A 271 13.24 16.67 -24.44
N ARG A 272 12.78 17.62 -23.62
CA ARG A 272 13.31 17.78 -22.26
C ARG A 272 13.02 16.55 -21.42
N VAL A 273 13.97 16.19 -20.57
CA VAL A 273 13.83 15.11 -19.59
C VAL A 273 14.19 15.64 -18.22
N GLY A 274 13.28 15.41 -17.28
CA GLY A 274 13.40 15.84 -15.89
C GLY A 274 13.41 14.66 -14.95
N ARG A 275 14.11 14.81 -13.84
CA ARG A 275 14.02 13.88 -12.71
C ARG A 275 14.01 14.65 -11.41
N PHE A 276 13.05 14.35 -10.55
CA PHE A 276 13.01 14.91 -9.21
C PHE A 276 12.93 13.84 -8.14
N LYS A 277 13.40 14.19 -6.95
CA LYS A 277 13.44 13.32 -5.77
C LYS A 277 12.36 13.74 -4.78
N LEU A 278 11.50 12.81 -4.40
CA LEU A 278 10.54 12.98 -3.31
C LEU A 278 11.13 12.59 -1.96
N SER A 279 10.89 13.44 -0.97
CA SER A 279 11.13 13.18 0.44
C SER A 279 10.03 12.30 1.05
N HIS A 280 10.26 11.92 2.30
CA HIS A 280 9.33 11.17 3.12
C HIS A 280 8.05 11.97 3.49
N SER A 281 8.10 13.31 3.39
CA SER A 281 6.99 14.22 3.69
C SER A 281 6.25 14.72 2.45
N GLY A 282 6.56 14.21 1.26
CA GLY A 282 5.93 14.67 0.01
C GLY A 282 6.49 15.98 -0.53
N VAL A 283 7.66 16.42 -0.04
CA VAL A 283 8.41 17.57 -0.56
C VAL A 283 9.38 17.11 -1.66
N VAL A 284 9.53 17.91 -2.72
CA VAL A 284 10.53 17.75 -3.77
C VAL A 284 11.88 18.26 -3.28
N GLU A 285 12.79 17.35 -2.93
CA GLU A 285 14.10 17.71 -2.36
C GLU A 285 15.09 18.24 -3.40
N ARG A 286 15.05 17.65 -4.59
CA ARG A 286 15.98 17.94 -5.69
C ARG A 286 15.27 17.72 -7.01
N ALA A 287 15.58 18.55 -7.99
CA ALA A 287 15.17 18.37 -9.37
C ALA A 287 16.36 18.61 -10.30
N VAL A 288 16.38 17.87 -11.40
CA VAL A 288 17.32 18.05 -12.51
C VAL A 288 16.53 17.99 -13.80
N VAL A 289 16.72 18.96 -14.70
CA VAL A 289 16.06 19.01 -16.01
C VAL A 289 17.12 19.25 -17.07
N ILE A 290 17.10 18.42 -18.11
CA ILE A 290 18.04 18.48 -19.23
C ILE A 290 17.22 18.62 -20.51
N GLY A 291 17.55 19.63 -21.31
CA GLY A 291 17.05 19.80 -22.67
C GLY A 291 18.21 19.94 -23.67
N ASP A 292 17.87 20.34 -24.89
CA ASP A 292 18.83 20.44 -26.00
C ASP A 292 19.96 21.46 -25.73
N HIS A 293 19.67 22.52 -24.98
CA HIS A 293 20.64 23.54 -24.57
C HIS A 293 21.34 23.22 -23.24
N GLY A 294 21.28 21.96 -22.80
CA GLY A 294 21.86 21.50 -21.55
C GLY A 294 20.90 21.63 -20.37
N ARG A 295 21.45 21.94 -19.19
CA ARG A 295 20.72 21.89 -17.92
C ARG A 295 19.82 23.12 -17.73
N ASP A 296 18.51 22.90 -17.63
CA ASP A 296 17.50 23.95 -17.45
C ASP A 296 17.30 24.27 -15.97
N LYS A 297 18.10 25.20 -15.46
CA LYS A 297 18.06 25.62 -14.04
C LYS A 297 16.77 26.35 -13.66
N LEU A 298 16.08 26.97 -14.62
CA LEU A 298 14.85 27.72 -14.34
C LEU A 298 13.70 26.75 -14.06
N LEU A 299 13.59 25.71 -14.89
CA LEU A 299 12.58 24.66 -14.66
C LEU A 299 12.87 23.86 -13.40
N GLU A 300 14.16 23.59 -13.10
CA GLU A 300 14.58 23.00 -11.82
C GLU A 300 14.12 23.84 -10.63
N ALA A 301 14.34 25.17 -10.69
CA ALA A 301 13.91 26.08 -9.65
C ALA A 301 12.38 26.13 -9.51
N ALA A 302 11.62 26.00 -10.59
CA ALA A 302 10.15 25.91 -10.54
C ALA A 302 9.68 24.61 -9.86
N LEU A 303 10.36 23.49 -10.11
CA LEU A 303 10.06 22.19 -9.49
C LEU A 303 10.32 22.20 -7.97
N THR A 304 11.45 22.79 -7.53
CA THR A 304 11.84 22.82 -6.10
C THR A 304 11.38 24.08 -5.35
N GLY A 305 10.94 25.12 -6.06
CA GLY A 305 10.62 26.42 -5.50
C GLY A 305 9.28 26.47 -4.76
N GLY A 306 8.98 27.65 -4.20
CA GLY A 306 7.74 27.89 -3.45
C GLY A 306 7.66 27.08 -2.16
N ASP A 307 6.56 26.35 -1.97
CA ASP A 307 6.31 25.45 -0.82
C ASP A 307 6.99 24.09 -0.97
N ALA A 308 7.64 23.82 -2.10
CA ALA A 308 8.33 22.59 -2.46
C ALA A 308 7.48 21.29 -2.38
N LYS A 309 6.19 21.39 -2.04
CA LYS A 309 5.28 20.24 -1.97
C LYS A 309 5.03 19.67 -3.36
N VAL A 310 4.82 18.36 -3.43
CA VAL A 310 4.49 17.66 -4.67
C VAL A 310 3.13 18.06 -5.23
N GLU A 311 2.16 18.33 -4.36
CA GLU A 311 0.77 18.63 -4.73
C GLU A 311 0.65 19.86 -5.63
N THR A 312 1.53 20.84 -5.43
CA THR A 312 1.56 22.16 -6.08
C THR A 312 2.57 22.22 -7.23
N VAL A 313 3.30 21.14 -7.53
CA VAL A 313 4.34 21.09 -8.58
C VAL A 313 3.80 21.53 -9.93
N LEU A 314 2.65 20.99 -10.35
CA LEU A 314 2.08 21.30 -11.67
C LEU A 314 1.62 22.76 -11.74
N ASP A 315 1.13 23.32 -10.64
CA ASP A 315 0.70 24.71 -10.58
C ASP A 315 1.90 25.66 -10.68
N ARG A 316 3.02 25.32 -10.03
CA ARG A 316 4.29 26.06 -10.17
C ARG A 316 4.85 25.99 -11.58
N LEU A 317 4.79 24.83 -12.24
CA LEU A 317 5.19 24.69 -13.64
C LEU A 317 4.31 25.53 -14.57
N LYS A 318 2.99 25.55 -14.35
CA LYS A 318 2.06 26.39 -15.12
C LYS A 318 2.37 27.88 -14.95
N GLN A 319 2.66 28.31 -13.72
CA GLN A 319 3.05 29.70 -13.44
C GLN A 319 4.37 30.07 -14.13
N HIS A 320 5.35 29.16 -14.11
CA HIS A 320 6.62 29.38 -14.78
C HIS A 320 6.42 29.55 -16.30
N LEU A 321 5.67 28.66 -16.94
CA LEU A 321 5.39 28.74 -18.38
C LEU A 321 4.60 30.01 -18.77
N ARG A 322 3.69 30.48 -17.90
CA ARG A 322 2.97 31.76 -18.12
C ARG A 322 3.83 33.00 -17.88
N GLY A 323 4.89 32.88 -17.08
CA GLY A 323 5.81 33.97 -16.74
C GLY A 323 6.97 34.14 -17.71
N VAL A 324 7.17 33.21 -18.65
CA VAL A 324 8.13 33.36 -19.74
C VAL A 324 7.41 34.09 -20.89
N PRO A 325 7.77 35.36 -21.20
CA PRO A 325 7.27 35.99 -22.42
C PRO A 325 7.74 35.17 -23.62
N ASN A 326 6.82 34.85 -24.54
CA ASN A 326 7.13 34.20 -25.81
C ASN A 326 8.32 34.91 -26.47
N ALA A 327 9.47 34.23 -26.54
CA ALA A 327 10.66 34.70 -27.23
C ALA A 327 10.55 34.39 -28.72
#